data_AF-A0A6J2PFM1-F1
#
_entry.id   AF-A0A6J2PFM1-F1
#
_cell.length_a   1.000
_cell.length_b   1.000
_cell.length_c   1.000
_cell.angle_alpha   90.00
_cell.angle_beta   90.00
_cell.angle_gamma   90.00
#
_symmetry.space_group_name_H-M   'P 1'
#
loop_
_entity.id
_entity.type
_entity.pdbx_description
1 polymer ?
#
loop_
_entity_poly.entity_id
_entity_poly.type
_entity_poly.pdbx_seq_one_letter_code
_entity_poly.pdbx_strand_id
1 'polypeptide(L)'
;MASFETPCLSVRHGVRMVPEPNVTLEQASMLRHLMLHNLDKCNIITLYDEIFISNRMSLVVEKLDISLHNYLLETQGLVLLEDIRTVIQQMATALAALKRVGVIHGDVTTDNIMMVDRVRQPFRVKLIDFSQAMFSSQAKPGRILQTPQYRAAEIMLGLPFCEAVDIWALGCVMGIMMFGFELFPTTTDYDAKPAGVPAVGP
;
A
#
# COMPACT_ATOMS: atom_id res chain seq x y z
N MET A 1 -23.49 37.79 -7.17
CA MET A 1 -22.38 36.84 -6.99
C MET A 1 -22.96 35.62 -6.31
N ALA A 2 -23.30 34.60 -7.08
CA ALA A 2 -23.88 33.37 -6.56
C ALA A 2 -22.78 32.53 -5.92
N SER A 3 -22.96 32.23 -4.64
CA SER A 3 -22.25 31.21 -3.87
C SER A 3 -22.47 29.84 -4.51
N PHE A 4 -21.43 29.29 -5.13
CA PHE A 4 -21.39 27.87 -5.48
C PHE A 4 -21.06 27.08 -4.21
N GLU A 5 -22.09 26.77 -3.44
CA GLU A 5 -22.06 25.62 -2.53
C GLU A 5 -21.86 24.38 -3.40
N THR A 6 -20.64 23.83 -3.40
CA THR A 6 -20.42 22.47 -3.84
C THR A 6 -21.12 21.59 -2.81
N PRO A 7 -22.07 20.70 -3.19
CA PRO A 7 -22.64 19.80 -2.22
C PRO A 7 -21.54 18.84 -1.79
N CYS A 8 -21.00 19.09 -0.60
CA CYS A 8 -20.27 18.10 0.15
C CYS A 8 -21.26 16.95 0.40
N LEU A 9 -21.22 15.93 -0.46
CA LEU A 9 -21.91 14.65 -0.24
C LEU A 9 -21.23 13.94 0.93
N SER A 10 -21.43 14.50 2.12
CA SER A 10 -21.16 13.84 3.38
C SER A 10 -22.47 13.24 3.89
N VAL A 11 -22.33 12.08 4.54
CA VAL A 11 -23.32 11.44 5.39
C VAL A 11 -24.39 10.60 4.68
N ARG A 12 -23.98 9.42 4.19
CA ARG A 12 -24.64 8.12 4.45
C ARG A 12 -23.72 7.00 3.92
N HIS A 13 -23.34 6.05 4.79
CA HIS A 13 -22.61 4.78 4.51
C HIS A 13 -21.09 4.68 4.73
N GLY A 14 -20.41 5.58 5.46
CA GLY A 14 -19.00 5.32 5.82
C GLY A 14 -18.08 5.19 4.61
N VAL A 15 -18.28 6.08 3.64
CA VAL A 15 -17.50 6.18 2.41
C VAL A 15 -16.46 7.27 2.60
N ARG A 16 -15.18 6.99 2.29
CA ARG A 16 -14.14 8.02 2.18
C ARG A 16 -13.97 8.33 0.71
N MET A 17 -14.31 9.56 0.33
CA MET A 17 -13.75 10.15 -0.88
C MET A 17 -12.25 10.29 -0.63
N VAL A 18 -11.42 9.65 -1.43
CA VAL A 18 -10.00 9.98 -1.44
C VAL A 18 -9.82 11.00 -2.56
N PRO A 19 -9.85 12.32 -2.26
CA PRO A 19 -9.42 13.32 -3.22
C PRO A 19 -7.89 13.22 -3.33
N GLU A 20 -7.40 12.17 -3.98
CA GLU A 20 -6.01 12.17 -4.41
C GLU A 20 -5.93 13.07 -5.64
N PRO A 21 -5.02 14.07 -5.65
CA PRO A 21 -4.93 15.00 -6.76
C PRO A 21 -4.59 14.33 -8.10
N ASN A 22 -4.15 13.05 -8.11
CA ASN A 22 -3.71 12.32 -9.30
C ASN A 22 -4.00 10.80 -9.24
N VAL A 23 -5.26 10.37 -9.04
CA VAL A 23 -5.60 8.94 -9.31
C VAL A 23 -5.27 8.63 -10.77
N THR A 24 -4.39 7.67 -11.01
CA THR A 24 -4.06 7.23 -12.36
C THR A 24 -5.13 6.26 -12.87
N LEU A 25 -5.36 6.27 -14.19
CA LEU A 25 -6.23 5.28 -14.83
C LEU A 25 -5.75 3.83 -14.55
N GLU A 26 -4.44 3.66 -14.39
CA GLU A 26 -3.81 2.38 -14.06
C GLU A 26 -4.21 1.91 -12.66
N GLN A 27 -4.15 2.77 -11.64
CA GLN A 27 -4.58 2.44 -10.27
C GLN A 27 -6.06 2.05 -10.23
N ALA A 28 -6.93 2.81 -10.90
CA ALA A 28 -8.35 2.51 -10.97
C ALA A 28 -8.63 1.16 -11.68
N SER A 29 -7.94 0.92 -12.80
CA SER A 29 -7.99 -0.36 -13.51
C SER A 29 -7.53 -1.53 -12.64
N MET A 30 -6.44 -1.35 -11.89
CA MET A 30 -5.92 -2.36 -10.98
C MET A 30 -6.95 -2.69 -9.88
N LEU A 31 -7.47 -1.69 -9.17
CA LEU A 31 -8.47 -1.92 -8.11
C LEU A 31 -9.73 -2.61 -8.65
N ARG A 32 -10.24 -2.23 -9.82
CA ARG A 32 -11.35 -2.94 -10.47
C ARG A 32 -11.03 -4.41 -10.72
N HIS A 33 -9.83 -4.69 -11.25
CA HIS A 33 -9.38 -6.06 -11.46
C HIS A 33 -9.41 -6.86 -10.14
N LEU A 34 -8.92 -6.28 -9.04
CA LEU A 34 -8.94 -6.93 -7.72
C LEU A 34 -10.38 -7.19 -7.23
N MET A 35 -11.29 -6.23 -7.41
CA MET A 35 -12.70 -6.39 -7.02
C MET A 35 -13.41 -7.49 -7.83
N LEU A 36 -13.14 -7.60 -9.13
CA LEU A 36 -13.67 -8.69 -9.98
C LEU A 36 -13.26 -10.08 -9.47
N HIS A 37 -12.09 -10.18 -8.84
CA HIS A 37 -11.59 -11.41 -8.22
C HIS A 37 -11.99 -11.56 -6.73
N ASN A 38 -12.86 -10.70 -6.20
CA ASN A 38 -13.33 -10.68 -4.80
C ASN A 38 -12.20 -10.57 -3.76
N LEU A 39 -11.15 -9.80 -4.08
CA LEU A 39 -10.00 -9.63 -3.18
C LEU A 39 -10.29 -8.72 -1.98
N ASP A 40 -11.38 -7.95 -2.00
CA ASP A 40 -11.89 -7.17 -0.87
C ASP A 40 -12.16 -8.00 0.40
N LYS A 41 -12.38 -9.31 0.23
CA LYS A 41 -12.54 -10.30 1.31
C LYS A 41 -11.21 -10.80 1.89
N CYS A 42 -10.10 -10.46 1.26
CA CYS A 42 -8.74 -10.91 1.61
C CYS A 42 -7.91 -9.74 2.15
N ASN A 43 -8.47 -8.93 3.06
CA ASN A 43 -7.76 -7.80 3.67
C ASN A 43 -7.26 -6.75 2.66
N ILE A 44 -7.94 -6.57 1.53
CA ILE A 44 -7.66 -5.50 0.55
C ILE A 44 -8.78 -4.46 0.61
N ILE A 45 -8.42 -3.21 0.37
CA ILE A 45 -9.39 -2.10 0.33
C ILE A 45 -10.50 -2.35 -0.70
N THR A 46 -11.73 -2.07 -0.30
CA THR A 46 -12.91 -2.18 -1.15
C THR A 46 -13.09 -0.90 -1.95
N LEU A 47 -13.08 -1.04 -3.28
CA LEU A 47 -13.53 0.00 -4.22
C LEU A 47 -15.04 -0.13 -4.42
N TYR A 48 -15.77 0.95 -4.16
CA TYR A 48 -17.21 1.04 -4.40
C TYR A 48 -17.54 1.64 -5.77
N ASP A 49 -16.84 2.70 -6.15
CA ASP A 49 -17.15 3.44 -7.38
C ASP A 49 -15.95 4.28 -7.88
N GLU A 50 -16.02 4.69 -9.14
CA GLU A 50 -15.10 5.62 -9.81
C GLU A 50 -15.89 6.83 -10.30
N ILE A 51 -15.59 8.02 -9.77
CA ILE A 51 -16.31 9.23 -10.15
C ILE A 51 -15.38 10.27 -10.76
N PHE A 52 -15.92 11.10 -11.65
CA PHE A 52 -15.19 12.20 -12.26
C PHE A 52 -15.65 13.53 -11.66
N ILE A 53 -14.74 14.23 -10.98
CA ILE A 53 -14.97 15.57 -10.42
C ILE A 53 -14.07 16.56 -11.16
N SER A 54 -14.66 17.55 -11.82
CA SER A 54 -13.92 18.59 -12.55
C SER A 54 -12.87 18.03 -13.52
N ASN A 55 -13.26 16.99 -14.28
CA ASN A 55 -12.40 16.27 -15.23
C ASN A 55 -11.20 15.54 -14.60
N ARG A 56 -11.24 15.25 -13.29
CA ARG A 56 -10.28 14.39 -12.59
C ARG A 56 -10.99 13.17 -12.04
N MET A 57 -10.37 12.00 -12.20
CA MET A 57 -10.89 10.75 -11.64
C MET A 57 -10.64 10.72 -10.13
N SER A 58 -11.63 10.25 -9.38
CA SER A 58 -11.58 10.05 -7.94
C SER A 58 -12.14 8.67 -7.59
N LEU A 59 -11.49 7.98 -6.65
CA LEU A 59 -11.92 6.67 -6.18
C LEU A 59 -12.83 6.82 -4.97
N VAL A 60 -13.92 6.07 -4.99
CA VAL A 60 -14.87 5.95 -3.87
C VAL A 60 -14.59 4.62 -3.18
N VAL A 61 -13.99 4.66 -1.99
CA VAL A 61 -13.54 3.46 -1.27
C VAL A 61 -14.16 3.37 0.12
N GLU A 62 -14.05 2.21 0.75
CA GLU A 62 -14.44 2.06 2.15
C GLU A 62 -13.67 3.02 3.07
N LYS A 63 -14.36 3.55 4.08
CA LYS A 63 -13.70 4.36 5.10
C LYS A 63 -12.95 3.44 6.06
N LEU A 64 -11.66 3.70 6.17
CA LEU A 64 -10.76 3.12 7.16
C LEU A 64 -10.38 4.17 8.21
N ASP A 65 -9.75 3.73 9.27
CA ASP A 65 -9.42 4.55 10.43
C ASP A 65 -8.02 5.19 10.28
N ILE A 66 -7.02 4.65 10.96
CA ILE A 66 -5.65 5.16 11.02
C ILE A 66 -4.69 4.22 10.29
N SER A 67 -3.60 4.75 9.70
CA SER A 67 -2.52 3.91 9.18
C SER A 67 -1.77 3.23 10.33
N LEU A 68 -1.18 2.07 10.05
CA LEU A 68 -0.33 1.37 11.01
C LEU A 68 0.85 2.25 11.44
N HIS A 69 1.41 3.04 10.51
CA HIS A 69 2.45 4.02 10.82
C HIS A 69 2.02 4.99 11.93
N ASN A 70 0.88 5.67 11.74
CA ASN A 70 0.40 6.65 12.71
C ASN A 70 -0.01 5.98 14.03
N TYR A 71 -0.55 4.77 13.99
CA TYR A 71 -0.82 3.99 15.20
C TYR A 71 0.45 3.66 16.00
N LEU A 72 1.54 3.29 15.31
CA LEU A 72 2.84 3.05 15.96
C LEU A 72 3.41 4.32 16.59
N LEU A 73 3.23 5.49 15.95
CA LEU A 73 3.61 6.77 16.54
C LEU A 73 2.80 7.10 17.81
N GLU A 74 1.47 6.90 17.78
CA GLU A 74 0.60 7.12 18.94
C GLU A 74 0.95 6.20 20.13
N THR A 75 1.39 4.98 19.85
CA THR A 75 1.74 3.96 20.84
C THR A 75 3.22 3.95 21.21
N GLN A 76 4.03 4.86 20.66
CA GLN A 76 5.50 4.90 20.84
C GLN A 76 6.18 3.57 20.47
N GLY A 77 5.63 2.85 19.48
CA GLY A 77 6.12 1.54 19.03
C GLY A 77 5.81 0.38 19.98
N LEU A 78 5.05 0.60 21.05
CA LEU A 78 4.69 -0.45 22.00
C LEU A 78 3.53 -1.28 21.46
N VAL A 79 3.86 -2.39 20.80
CA VAL A 79 2.88 -3.36 20.28
C VAL A 79 3.16 -4.75 20.83
N LEU A 80 2.13 -5.46 21.27
CA LEU A 80 2.29 -6.82 21.78
C LEU A 80 2.58 -7.79 20.63
N LEU A 81 3.37 -8.82 20.89
CA LEU A 81 3.73 -9.83 19.88
C LEU A 81 2.49 -10.52 19.27
N GLU A 82 1.41 -10.65 20.03
CA GLU A 82 0.14 -11.20 19.55
C GLU A 82 -0.56 -10.29 18.52
N ASP A 83 -0.46 -8.98 18.69
CA ASP A 83 -1.00 -8.00 17.76
C ASP A 83 -0.16 -7.92 16.49
N ILE A 84 1.18 -7.97 16.62
CA ILE A 84 2.10 -8.10 15.49
C ILE A 84 1.73 -9.33 14.66
N ARG A 85 1.59 -10.49 15.30
CA ARG A 85 1.18 -11.73 14.63
C ARG A 85 -0.14 -11.55 13.87
N THR A 86 -1.12 -10.91 14.49
CA THR A 86 -2.45 -10.69 13.92
C THR A 86 -2.41 -9.81 12.67
N VAL A 87 -1.62 -8.74 12.67
CA VAL A 87 -1.41 -7.86 11.51
C VAL A 87 -0.69 -8.62 10.39
N ILE A 88 0.41 -9.31 10.71
CA ILE A 88 1.22 -10.03 9.72
C ILE A 88 0.43 -11.17 9.06
N GLN A 89 -0.41 -11.90 9.80
CA GLN A 89 -1.27 -12.94 9.23
C GLN A 89 -2.30 -12.39 8.24
N GLN A 90 -2.90 -11.23 8.53
CA GLN A 90 -3.85 -10.57 7.63
C GLN A 90 -3.15 -10.04 6.37
N MET A 91 -1.97 -9.45 6.51
CA MET A 91 -1.19 -9.01 5.34
C MET A 91 -0.69 -10.18 4.51
N ALA A 92 -0.26 -11.28 5.12
CA ALA A 92 0.08 -12.50 4.40
C ALA A 92 -1.14 -13.05 3.63
N THR A 93 -2.35 -12.93 4.18
CA THR A 93 -3.60 -13.29 3.49
C THR A 93 -3.82 -12.42 2.25
N ALA A 94 -3.63 -11.10 2.36
CA ALA A 94 -3.73 -10.17 1.24
C ALA A 94 -2.69 -10.49 0.15
N LEU A 95 -1.43 -10.65 0.51
CA LEU A 95 -0.35 -10.94 -0.44
C LEU A 95 -0.50 -12.30 -1.11
N ALA A 96 -0.99 -13.32 -0.39
CA ALA A 96 -1.32 -14.61 -0.99
C ALA A 96 -2.46 -14.49 -2.01
N ALA A 97 -3.46 -13.64 -1.74
CA ALA A 97 -4.55 -13.37 -2.67
C ALA A 97 -4.09 -12.62 -3.94
N LEU A 98 -3.18 -11.65 -3.80
CA LEU A 98 -2.55 -10.95 -4.93
C LEU A 98 -1.71 -11.89 -5.79
N LYS A 99 -0.89 -12.74 -5.16
CA LYS A 99 -0.10 -13.75 -5.86
C LYS A 99 -0.97 -14.69 -6.69
N ARG A 100 -2.15 -15.08 -6.19
CA ARG A 100 -3.08 -15.95 -6.92
C ARG A 100 -3.61 -15.32 -8.21
N VAL A 101 -3.69 -14.00 -8.29
CA VAL A 101 -4.09 -13.26 -9.50
C VAL A 101 -2.89 -12.69 -10.27
N GLY A 102 -1.67 -13.03 -9.87
CA GLY A 102 -0.43 -12.59 -10.52
C GLY A 102 -0.21 -11.08 -10.43
N VAL A 103 -0.47 -10.49 -9.25
CA VAL A 103 -0.27 -9.07 -8.97
C VAL A 103 0.83 -8.91 -7.91
N ILE A 104 1.73 -7.96 -8.17
CA ILE A 104 2.71 -7.42 -7.24
C ILE A 104 2.17 -6.08 -6.75
N HIS A 105 2.07 -5.86 -5.44
CA HIS A 105 1.70 -4.56 -4.87
C HIS A 105 2.81 -3.53 -5.07
N GLY A 106 4.05 -3.91 -4.76
CA GLY A 106 5.23 -3.12 -5.05
C GLY A 106 5.46 -1.90 -4.15
N ASP A 107 4.65 -1.74 -3.09
CA ASP A 107 4.79 -0.64 -2.11
C ASP A 107 4.12 -0.97 -0.76
N VAL A 108 4.39 -2.16 -0.23
CA VAL A 108 3.93 -2.56 1.11
C VAL A 108 4.74 -1.80 2.16
N THR A 109 4.07 -0.91 2.90
CA THR A 109 4.69 -0.07 3.94
C THR A 109 3.76 0.04 5.16
N THR A 110 4.24 0.59 6.27
CA THR A 110 3.37 0.88 7.42
C THR A 110 2.29 1.92 7.12
N ASP A 111 2.50 2.77 6.12
CA ASP A 111 1.53 3.81 5.70
C ASP A 111 0.40 3.21 4.86
N ASN A 112 0.73 2.19 4.06
CA ASN A 112 -0.21 1.51 3.17
C ASN A 112 -0.96 0.34 3.84
N ILE A 113 -0.82 0.17 5.16
CA ILE A 113 -1.60 -0.76 5.96
C ILE A 113 -2.49 0.07 6.88
N MET A 114 -3.81 0.01 6.67
CA MET A 114 -4.78 0.78 7.46
C MET A 114 -5.57 -0.11 8.40
N MET A 115 -5.82 0.39 9.61
CA MET A 115 -6.76 -0.23 10.55
C MET A 115 -8.20 0.03 10.09
N VAL A 116 -9.05 -0.98 10.18
CA VAL A 116 -10.47 -0.88 9.81
C VAL A 116 -11.23 -0.01 10.81
N ASP A 117 -11.15 -0.36 12.09
CA ASP A 117 -11.74 0.38 13.21
C ASP A 117 -10.97 0.02 14.48
N ARG A 118 -10.07 0.88 14.95
CA ARG A 118 -9.16 0.54 16.06
C ARG A 118 -9.89 0.33 17.39
N VAL A 119 -11.11 0.86 17.53
CA VAL A 119 -11.90 0.78 18.77
C VAL A 119 -12.77 -0.47 18.78
N ARG A 120 -13.46 -0.75 17.67
CA ARG A 120 -14.44 -1.85 17.59
C ARG A 120 -13.83 -3.15 17.08
N GLN A 121 -12.76 -3.07 16.30
CA GLN A 121 -12.12 -4.21 15.63
C GLN A 121 -10.58 -4.05 15.71
N PRO A 122 -10.01 -4.10 16.93
CA PRO A 122 -8.59 -3.86 17.14
C PRO A 122 -7.75 -4.78 16.26
N PHE A 123 -6.72 -4.19 15.63
CA PHE A 123 -5.78 -4.85 14.72
C PHE A 123 -6.40 -5.56 13.51
N ARG A 124 -7.68 -5.34 13.19
CA ARG A 124 -8.21 -5.67 11.86
C ARG A 124 -7.67 -4.67 10.86
N VAL A 125 -6.95 -5.15 9.86
CA VAL A 125 -6.22 -4.30 8.91
C VAL A 125 -6.58 -4.61 7.47
N LYS A 126 -6.38 -3.62 6.60
CA LYS A 126 -6.47 -3.75 5.15
C LYS A 126 -5.28 -3.09 4.47
N LEU A 127 -4.82 -3.72 3.39
CA LEU A 127 -3.83 -3.19 2.48
C LEU A 127 -4.50 -2.18 1.53
N ILE A 128 -3.89 -1.02 1.39
CA ILE A 128 -4.37 0.10 0.58
C ILE A 128 -3.32 0.51 -0.44
N ASP A 129 -3.66 1.46 -1.30
CA ASP A 129 -2.77 2.10 -2.28
C ASP A 129 -2.10 1.16 -3.29
N PHE A 130 -2.84 0.89 -4.37
CA PHE A 130 -2.39 0.08 -5.51
C PHE A 130 -1.83 0.93 -6.66
N SER A 131 -1.32 2.13 -6.38
CA SER A 131 -0.79 3.03 -7.42
C SER A 131 0.46 2.48 -8.11
N GLN A 132 1.29 1.73 -7.37
CA GLN A 132 2.53 1.10 -7.86
C GLN A 132 2.34 -0.37 -8.25
N ALA A 133 1.12 -0.89 -8.08
CA ALA A 133 0.84 -2.29 -8.31
C ALA A 133 0.91 -2.63 -9.80
N MET A 134 1.36 -3.84 -10.10
CA MET A 134 1.60 -4.31 -11.46
C MET A 134 1.35 -5.80 -11.59
N PHE A 135 1.08 -6.25 -12.82
CA PHE A 135 1.02 -7.68 -13.07
C PHE A 135 2.43 -8.27 -13.04
N SER A 136 2.58 -9.48 -12.49
CA SER A 136 3.85 -10.20 -12.45
C SER A 136 4.43 -10.45 -13.85
N SER A 137 3.56 -10.55 -14.86
CA SER A 137 3.95 -10.64 -16.28
C SER A 137 4.68 -9.39 -16.80
N GLN A 138 4.54 -8.25 -16.12
CA GLN A 138 5.21 -6.99 -16.44
C GLN A 138 6.52 -6.82 -15.65
N ALA A 139 6.87 -7.75 -14.75
CA ALA A 139 8.08 -7.69 -13.95
C ALA A 139 9.31 -7.81 -14.86
N LYS A 140 10.19 -6.80 -14.79
CA LYS A 140 11.40 -6.72 -15.62
C LYS A 140 12.59 -6.32 -14.74
N PRO A 141 13.74 -7.01 -14.85
CA PRO A 141 14.97 -6.63 -14.16
C PRO A 141 15.31 -5.15 -14.34
N GLY A 142 15.89 -4.53 -13.30
CA GLY A 142 16.30 -3.12 -13.31
C GLY A 142 15.16 -2.09 -13.10
N ARG A 143 13.91 -2.53 -12.91
CA ARG A 143 12.81 -1.62 -12.55
C ARG A 143 13.02 -1.08 -11.13
N ILE A 144 12.85 0.24 -10.97
CA ILE A 144 12.77 0.86 -9.65
C ILE A 144 11.36 0.57 -9.09
N LEU A 145 11.32 -0.13 -7.96
CA LEU A 145 10.10 -0.53 -7.25
C LEU A 145 10.34 -0.40 -5.74
N GLN A 146 9.25 -0.31 -4.97
CA GLN A 146 9.23 -0.21 -3.51
C GLN A 146 9.83 1.08 -2.94
N THR A 147 9.21 1.54 -1.85
CA THR A 147 9.80 2.52 -0.96
C THR A 147 11.18 2.02 -0.48
N PRO A 148 12.24 2.85 -0.52
CA PRO A 148 13.63 2.40 -0.34
C PRO A 148 13.89 1.54 0.91
N GLN A 149 13.31 1.89 2.05
CA GLN A 149 13.47 1.18 3.32
C GLN A 149 12.81 -0.21 3.36
N TYR A 150 11.90 -0.46 2.43
CA TYR A 150 11.16 -1.72 2.27
C TYR A 150 11.64 -2.51 1.05
N ARG A 151 12.65 -2.01 0.33
CA ARG A 151 13.07 -2.53 -0.96
C ARG A 151 13.80 -3.86 -0.83
N ALA A 152 13.38 -4.84 -1.63
CA ALA A 152 13.99 -6.15 -1.69
C ALA A 152 15.38 -6.10 -2.35
N ALA A 153 16.26 -7.00 -1.93
CA ALA A 153 17.64 -7.06 -2.43
C ALA A 153 17.68 -7.30 -3.96
N GLU A 154 16.81 -8.15 -4.50
CA GLU A 154 16.72 -8.38 -5.96
C GLU A 154 16.30 -7.13 -6.73
N ILE A 155 15.48 -6.25 -6.15
CA ILE A 155 15.14 -4.95 -6.75
C ILE A 155 16.35 -4.01 -6.72
N MET A 156 17.06 -3.94 -5.59
CA MET A 156 18.28 -3.13 -5.46
C MET A 156 19.36 -3.56 -6.43
N LEU A 157 19.51 -4.87 -6.65
CA LEU A 157 20.51 -5.45 -7.54
C LEU A 157 20.08 -5.47 -9.01
N GLY A 158 18.86 -5.02 -9.33
CA GLY A 158 18.32 -5.03 -10.68
C GLY A 158 18.14 -6.45 -11.25
N LEU A 159 17.92 -7.44 -10.40
CA LEU A 159 17.74 -8.84 -10.77
C LEU A 159 16.28 -9.15 -11.17
N PRO A 160 16.01 -10.32 -11.79
CA PRO A 160 14.64 -10.80 -11.96
C PRO A 160 13.93 -10.90 -10.62
N PHE A 161 12.67 -10.45 -10.58
CA PHE A 161 11.86 -10.43 -9.36
C PHE A 161 10.44 -10.93 -9.64
N CYS A 162 9.70 -11.20 -8.56
CA CYS A 162 8.32 -11.67 -8.58
C CYS A 162 7.57 -11.13 -7.35
N GLU A 163 6.39 -11.66 -7.04
CA GLU A 163 5.57 -11.28 -5.88
C GLU A 163 6.29 -11.46 -4.53
N ALA A 164 7.40 -12.19 -4.49
CA ALA A 164 8.23 -12.36 -3.29
C ALA A 164 8.78 -11.03 -2.75
N VAL A 165 8.89 -9.98 -3.58
CA VAL A 165 9.33 -8.65 -3.12
C VAL A 165 8.36 -8.05 -2.10
N ASP A 166 7.06 -8.34 -2.20
CA ASP A 166 6.07 -7.88 -1.22
C ASP A 166 6.20 -8.63 0.11
N ILE A 167 6.67 -9.90 0.08
CA ILE A 167 6.97 -10.68 1.30
C ILE A 167 8.19 -10.11 2.00
N TRP A 168 9.21 -9.67 1.25
CA TRP A 168 10.36 -8.95 1.82
C TRP A 168 9.89 -7.67 2.54
N ALA A 169 9.10 -6.84 1.87
CA ALA A 169 8.58 -5.61 2.43
C ALA A 169 7.70 -5.86 3.68
N LEU A 170 6.90 -6.93 3.69
CA LEU A 170 6.16 -7.36 4.88
C LEU A 170 7.09 -7.75 6.04
N GLY A 171 8.25 -8.34 5.76
CA GLY A 171 9.30 -8.59 6.74
C GLY A 171 9.84 -7.29 7.37
N CYS A 172 10.03 -6.25 6.56
CA CYS A 172 10.40 -4.92 7.06
C CYS A 172 9.31 -4.33 7.96
N VAL A 173 8.03 -4.42 7.57
CA VAL A 173 6.89 -4.01 8.41
C VAL A 173 6.91 -4.74 9.76
N MET A 174 7.10 -6.06 9.76
CA MET A 174 7.20 -6.85 10.99
C MET A 174 8.35 -6.37 11.87
N GLY A 175 9.52 -6.12 11.30
CA GLY A 175 10.66 -5.57 12.02
C GLY A 175 10.37 -4.22 12.68
N ILE A 176 9.75 -3.30 11.93
CA ILE A 176 9.36 -1.99 12.46
C ILE A 176 8.39 -2.14 13.63
N MET A 177 7.40 -3.03 13.52
CA MET A 177 6.46 -3.28 14.62
C MET A 177 7.14 -3.89 15.86
N MET A 178 8.19 -4.71 15.67
CA MET A 178 8.90 -5.37 16.78
C MET A 178 9.90 -4.46 17.48
N PHE A 179 10.58 -3.59 16.73
CA PHE A 179 11.72 -2.83 17.24
C PHE A 179 11.47 -1.32 17.34
N GLY A 180 10.41 -0.81 16.69
CA GLY A 180 10.06 0.61 16.68
C GLY A 180 10.91 1.48 15.76
N PHE A 181 11.78 0.88 14.93
CA PHE A 181 12.61 1.60 13.95
C PHE A 181 12.77 0.81 12.65
N GLU A 182 13.17 1.50 11.58
CA GLU A 182 13.40 0.92 10.25
C GLU A 182 14.58 -0.07 10.28
N LEU A 183 14.37 -1.30 9.75
CA LEU A 183 15.43 -2.31 9.68
C LEU A 183 16.56 -1.92 8.72
N PHE A 184 16.21 -1.24 7.63
CA PHE A 184 17.13 -0.84 6.55
C PHE A 184 16.97 0.66 6.25
N PRO A 185 17.49 1.54 7.12
CA PRO A 185 17.35 2.98 6.93
C PRO A 185 18.17 3.43 5.73
N THR A 186 17.54 4.11 4.77
CA THR A 186 18.24 4.63 3.60
C THR A 186 18.90 5.96 3.95
N THR A 187 20.18 5.88 4.31
CA THR A 187 20.98 7.04 4.75
C THR A 187 22.00 7.49 3.72
N THR A 188 22.12 6.82 2.57
CA THR A 188 23.11 7.16 1.54
C THR A 188 22.57 7.11 0.10
N ASP A 189 23.20 7.89 -0.79
CA ASP A 189 22.87 7.95 -2.23
C ASP A 189 23.01 6.60 -2.97
N TYR A 190 23.74 5.63 -2.39
CA TYR A 190 23.87 4.27 -2.91
C TYR A 190 22.61 3.42 -2.69
N ASP A 191 21.83 3.72 -1.65
CA ASP A 191 20.61 2.96 -1.29
C ASP A 191 19.42 3.30 -2.21
N ALA A 192 19.50 4.45 -2.89
CA ALA A 192 18.42 5.00 -3.70
C ALA A 192 18.41 4.50 -5.16
N LYS A 193 19.51 3.91 -5.67
CA LYS A 193 19.66 3.55 -7.09
C LYS A 193 19.83 2.04 -7.27
N PRO A 194 19.13 1.42 -8.24
CA PRO A 194 19.44 0.06 -8.64
C PRO A 194 20.90 -0.02 -9.14
N ALA A 195 21.61 -1.07 -8.74
CA ALA A 195 22.92 -1.40 -9.30
C ALA A 195 22.77 -1.60 -10.81
N GLY A 196 23.25 -0.65 -11.62
CA GLY A 196 23.20 -0.74 -13.09
C GLY A 196 22.80 0.54 -13.82
N VAL A 197 22.43 1.62 -13.14
CA VAL A 197 22.33 2.94 -13.79
C VAL A 197 23.73 3.54 -13.86
N PRO A 198 24.37 3.66 -15.05
CA PRO A 198 25.66 4.33 -15.13
C PRO A 198 25.49 5.76 -14.61
N ALA A 199 26.43 6.19 -13.77
CA ALA A 199 26.54 7.58 -13.39
C ALA A 199 26.76 8.38 -14.69
N VAL A 200 25.71 9.00 -15.21
CA VAL A 200 25.85 9.96 -16.30
C VAL A 200 26.47 11.21 -15.68
N GLY A 201 27.78 11.32 -15.80
CA GLY A 201 28.54 12.57 -15.71
C GLY A 201 29.25 12.82 -17.03
N PRO A 202 29.69 14.05 -17.31
CA PRO A 202 29.82 15.20 -16.40
C PRO A 202 28.64 16.18 -16.44
#